data_AF-A0A3D5YL30-F1
#
_entry.id   AF-A0A3D5YL30-F1
#
_cell.length_a   1.000
_cell.length_b   1.000
_cell.length_c   1.000
_cell.angle_alpha   90.00
_cell.angle_beta   90.00
_cell.angle_gamma   90.00
#
_symmetry.space_group_name_H-M   'P 1'
#
loop_
_entity.id
_entity.type
_entity.pdbx_description
1 polymer ?
#
loop_
_entity_poly.entity_id
_entity_poly.type
_entity_poly.pdbx_seq_one_letter_code
_entity_poly.pdbx_strand_id
1 'polypeptide(L)' 'MTSSKPIADWILDGLKIMGVDSIIFSPGSRNAPFIIAASARIDFKLRVVLDERSAAFQALGE' A
#
# COMPACT_ATOMS: atom_id res chain seq x y z
N MET A 1 16.61 3.96 2.79
CA MET A 1 16.36 4.25 1.37
C MET A 1 14.95 4.78 1.22
N THR A 2 14.78 6.09 1.29
CA THR A 2 13.50 6.76 1.05
C THR A 2 13.44 7.13 -0.43
N SER A 3 12.72 6.36 -1.25
CA SER A 3 12.28 6.89 -2.55
C SER A 3 11.27 7.99 -2.26
N SER A 4 11.74 9.20 -1.97
CA SER A 4 10.89 10.37 -1.74
C SER A 4 10.24 10.76 -3.06
N LYS A 5 9.06 10.19 -3.30
CA LYS A 5 8.14 10.61 -4.35
C LYS A 5 6.92 11.19 -3.63
N PRO A 6 6.81 12.52 -3.49
CA PRO A 6 5.73 13.16 -2.74
C PRO A 6 4.33 12.70 -3.15
N ILE A 7 4.18 12.30 -4.42
CA ILE A 7 2.93 11.77 -4.94
C ILE A 7 2.47 10.47 -4.25
N ALA A 8 3.38 9.63 -3.76
CA ALA A 8 3.00 8.43 -3.02
C ALA A 8 2.35 8.80 -1.68
N ASP A 9 2.92 9.78 -0.98
CA ASP A 9 2.37 10.27 0.28
C ASP A 9 1.00 10.95 0.07
N TRP A 10 0.85 11.77 -0.97
CA TRP A 10 -0.43 12.41 -1.30
C TRP A 10 -1.54 11.40 -1.63
N ILE A 11 -1.22 10.33 -2.36
CA ILE A 11 -2.18 9.26 -2.63
C ILE A 11 -2.58 8.55 -1.33
N LEU A 12 -1.61 8.24 -0.45
CA LEU A 12 -1.88 7.61 0.85
C LEU A 12 -2.74 8.51 1.73
N ASP A 13 -2.48 9.82 1.77
CA ASP A 13 -3.32 10.79 2.50
C ASP A 13 -4.77 10.78 1.97
N GLY A 14 -4.94 10.81 0.64
CA GLY A 14 -6.25 10.73 0.01
C GLY A 14 -6.99 9.43 0.35
N LEU A 15 -6.30 8.30 0.29
CA LEU A 15 -6.86 6.99 0.66
C LEU A 15 -7.30 6.97 2.13
N LYS A 16 -6.50 7.55 3.04
CA LYS A 16 -6.85 7.60 4.46
C LYS A 16 -8.08 8.47 4.72
N ILE A 17 -8.18 9.62 4.04
CA ILE A 17 -9.38 10.48 4.09
C ILE A 17 -10.63 9.73 3.61
N MET A 18 -10.49 8.85 2.61
CA MET A 18 -11.56 7.99 2.13
C MET A 18 -11.87 6.78 3.03
N GLY A 19 -11.18 6.64 4.18
CA GLY A 19 -11.42 5.57 5.15
C GLY A 19 -10.72 4.25 4.83
N VAL A 20 -9.69 4.25 3.98
CA VAL A 20 -8.89 3.05 3.73
C VAL A 20 -7.97 2.79 4.92
N ASP A 21 -8.10 1.59 5.51
CA ASP A 21 -7.29 1.17 6.66
C ASP A 21 -6.31 0.03 6.33
N SER A 22 -6.56 -0.74 5.27
CA SER A 22 -5.78 -1.92 4.90
C SER A 22 -5.23 -1.79 3.47
N ILE A 23 -3.95 -2.12 3.28
CA ILE A 23 -3.30 -2.18 1.97
C ILE A 23 -2.73 -3.59 1.79
N ILE A 24 -3.28 -4.32 0.82
CA ILE A 24 -2.86 -5.67 0.45
C ILE A 24 -2.16 -5.60 -0.90
N PHE A 25 -0.94 -6.12 -1.02
CA PHE A 25 -0.16 -5.98 -2.25
C PHE A 25 0.76 -7.18 -2.53
N SER A 26 1.08 -7.36 -3.81
CA SER A 26 2.19 -8.21 -4.26
C SER A 26 3.44 -7.38 -4.51
N PRO A 27 4.63 -7.86 -4.08
CA PRO A 27 5.87 -7.09 -4.19
C PRO A 27 6.30 -6.90 -5.65
N GLY A 28 6.70 -5.68 -6.01
CA GLY A 28 7.21 -5.36 -7.34
C GLY A 28 8.14 -4.14 -7.36
N SER A 29 9.01 -4.05 -8.37
CA SER A 29 9.93 -2.91 -8.48
C SER A 29 9.17 -1.58 -8.69
N ARG A 30 8.08 -1.61 -9.47
CA ARG A 30 7.31 -0.41 -9.84
C ARG A 30 6.46 0.15 -8.69
N ASN A 31 5.93 -0.71 -7.80
CA ASN A 31 5.14 -0.28 -6.65
C ASN A 31 6.00 -0.01 -5.40
N ALA A 32 7.31 -0.27 -5.45
CA ALA A 32 8.24 -0.05 -4.34
C ALA A 32 8.15 1.37 -3.72
N PRO A 33 8.04 2.48 -4.48
CA PRO A 33 7.88 3.81 -3.86
C PRO A 33 6.62 3.91 -2.99
N PHE A 34 5.52 3.29 -3.42
CA PHE A 34 4.25 3.30 -2.69
C PHE A 34 4.32 2.43 -1.44
N ILE A 35 4.91 1.24 -1.54
CA ILE A 35 5.10 0.33 -0.40
C ILE A 35 6.04 0.94 0.63
N ILE A 36 7.15 1.56 0.21
CA ILE A 36 8.10 2.21 1.11
C ILE A 36 7.39 3.35 1.86
N ALA A 37 6.64 4.21 1.16
CA ALA A 37 5.87 5.28 1.78
C ALA A 37 4.82 4.74 2.76
N ALA A 38 4.02 3.75 2.35
CA ALA A 38 3.01 3.13 3.20
C ALA A 38 3.62 2.46 4.44
N SER A 39 4.77 1.80 4.30
CA SER A 39 5.48 1.14 5.42
C SER A 39 6.07 2.10 6.43
N ALA A 40 6.26 3.37 6.06
CA ALA A 40 6.71 4.41 6.97
C ALA A 40 5.57 5.00 7.82
N ARG A 41 4.30 4.61 7.57
CA ARG A 41 3.13 5.10 8.30
C ARG A 41 2.54 4.00 9.19
N ILE A 42 2.01 4.41 10.34
CA ILE A 42 1.39 3.51 11.35
C ILE A 42 -0.12 3.38 11.13
N ASP A 43 -0.70 4.27 10.31
CA ASP A 43 -2.15 4.41 10.09
C ASP A 43 -2.71 3.42 9.06
N PHE A 44 -1.88 2.57 8.45
CA PHE A 44 -2.29 1.51 7.53
C PHE A 44 -1.87 0.11 8.03
N LYS A 45 -2.75 -0.88 7.87
CA LYS A 45 -2.43 -2.30 8.00
C LYS A 45 -1.89 -2.81 6.67
N LEU A 46 -0.63 -3.23 6.65
CA LEU A 46 0.01 -3.73 5.44
C LEU A 46 0.02 -5.26 5.42
N ARG A 47 -0.36 -5.84 4.27
CA ARG A 47 -0.28 -7.28 4.04
C ARG A 47 0.38 -7.58 2.70
N VAL A 48 1.43 -8.40 2.76
CA VAL A 48 2.16 -8.85 1.57
C VAL A 48 1.63 -10.20 1.12
N VAL A 49 1.29 -10.32 -0.16
CA VAL A 49 0.82 -11.56 -0.79
C VAL A 49 1.61 -11.77 -2.09
N LEU A 50 2.30 -12.90 -2.24
CA LEU A 50 3.21 -13.11 -3.37
C LEU A 50 2.52 -13.02 -4.74
N ASP A 51 1.31 -13.54 -4.87
CA ASP A 51 0.54 -13.59 -6.10
C ASP A 51 -0.49 -12.44 -6.15
N GLU A 52 -0.51 -11.69 -7.25
CA GLU A 52 -1.37 -10.52 -7.42
C GLU A 52 -2.87 -10.87 -7.46
N ARG A 53 -3.22 -12.02 -8.06
CA ARG A 53 -4.60 -12.51 -8.08
C ARG A 53 -5.06 -12.88 -6.68
N SER A 54 -4.22 -13.55 -5.90
CA SER A 54 -4.51 -13.90 -4.51
C SER A 54 -4.61 -12.66 -3.61
N ALA A 55 -3.77 -11.65 -3.84
CA ALA A 55 -3.84 -10.36 -3.15
C ALA A 55 -5.21 -9.69 -3.35
N ALA A 56 -5.72 -9.71 -4.60
CA ALA A 56 -7.02 -9.14 -4.94
C ALA A 56 -8.18 -9.89 -4.26
N PHE A 57 -8.17 -11.22 -4.26
CA PHE A 57 -9.19 -12.00 -3.56
C PHE A 57 -9.17 -11.79 -2.05
N GLN A 58 -7.97 -11.63 -1.46
CA GLN A 58 -7.85 -11.30 -0.05
C GLN A 58 -8.37 -9.90 0.25
N ALA A 59 -8.14 -8.92 -0.63
CA ALA A 59 -8.66 -7.56 -0.48
C ALA A 59 -10.19 -7.48 -0.57
N LEU A 60 -10.83 -8.38 -1.30
CA LEU A 60 -12.29 -8.49 -1.36
C LEU A 60 -12.90 -9.03 -0.04
N GLY A 61 -12.12 -9.77 0.75
CA GLY A 61 -12.58 -10.41 1.98
C GLY A 61 -12.23 -9.67 3.28
N GLU A 62 -11.48 -8.57 3.22
CA GLU A 62 -11.27 -7.64 4.35
C GLU A 62 -12.44 -6.66 4.48
#